data_AF-A0A3C1GNZ4-F1
#
_entry.id   AF-A0A3C1GNZ4-F1
#
_cell.length_a   1.000
_cell.length_b   1.000
_cell.length_c   1.000
_cell.angle_alpha   90.00
_cell.angle_beta   90.00
_cell.angle_gamma   90.00
#
_symmetry.space_group_name_H-M   'P 1'
#
loop_
_entity.id
_entity.type
_entity.pdbx_description
1 polymer ?
#
loop_
_entity_poly.entity_id
_entity_poly.type
_entity_poly.pdbx_seq_one_letter_code
_entity_poly.pdbx_strand_id
1 'polypeptide(L)' 'FKTGAQDVLVGELVGCPFYMGKAQFELWQHTDLTIDVVDGRGASFSLEIPEGKRFIVRSEVCAVD' A
#
# COMPACT_ATOMS: atom_id res chain seq x y z
N PHE A 1 11.02 -12.32 0.04
CA PHE A 1 9.78 -12.24 -0.74
C PHE A 1 10.10 -12.56 -2.20
N LYS A 2 9.22 -13.26 -2.93
CA LYS A 2 9.43 -13.61 -4.35
C LYS A 2 8.32 -12.96 -5.17
N THR A 3 8.69 -12.13 -6.14
CA THR A 3 7.75 -11.52 -7.09
C THR A 3 7.38 -12.50 -8.20
N GLY A 4 6.23 -12.26 -8.83
CA GLY A 4 5.73 -12.97 -10.00
C GLY A 4 5.19 -12.03 -11.07
N ALA A 5 4.65 -12.60 -12.15
CA ALA A 5 4.16 -11.86 -13.30
C ALA A 5 2.94 -10.96 -13.03
N GLN A 6 2.32 -11.09 -11.86
CA GLN A 6 1.18 -10.27 -11.44
C GLN A 6 1.59 -9.13 -10.49
N ASP A 7 2.86 -9.03 -10.09
CA ASP A 7 3.36 -7.94 -9.26
C ASP A 7 3.89 -6.83 -10.15
N VAL A 8 3.27 -5.65 -10.05
CA VAL A 8 3.74 -4.43 -10.72
C VAL A 8 4.59 -3.65 -9.71
N LEU A 9 5.85 -3.39 -10.04
CA LEU A 9 6.68 -2.45 -9.29
C LEU A 9 6.16 -1.05 -9.56
N VAL A 10 5.52 -0.44 -8.55
CA VAL A 10 4.95 0.91 -8.66
C VAL A 10 6.01 1.97 -8.40
N GLY A 11 6.96 1.67 -7.51
CA GLY A 11 8.05 2.57 -7.17
C GLY A 11 8.80 2.14 -5.91
N GLU A 12 9.36 3.11 -5.22
CA GLU A 12 10.15 2.90 -4.01
C GLU A 12 9.66 3.83 -2.88
N LEU A 13 9.50 3.27 -1.68
CA LEU A 13 9.17 3.98 -0.46
C LEU A 13 10.34 3.86 0.50
N VAL A 14 11.07 4.96 0.74
CA VAL A 14 12.18 5.02 1.71
C VAL A 14 13.22 3.90 1.48
N GLY A 15 13.67 3.66 0.25
CA GLY A 15 14.63 2.58 -0.04
C GLY A 15 14.00 1.20 -0.27
N CYS A 16 12.68 1.05 -0.08
CA CYS A 16 11.98 -0.23 -0.16
C CYS A 16 11.10 -0.31 -1.42
N PRO A 17 11.21 -1.35 -2.27
CA PRO A 17 10.37 -1.48 -3.45
C PRO A 17 8.90 -1.72 -3.05
N PHE A 18 8.00 -0.95 -3.66
CA PHE A 18 6.55 -1.04 -3.44
C PHE A 18 5.87 -1.67 -4.65
N TYR A 19 5.17 -2.79 -4.40
CA TYR A 19 4.48 -3.56 -5.43
C TYR A 19 2.97 -3.47 -5.26
N MET A 20 2.26 -3.50 -6.38
CA MET A 20 0.81 -3.61 -6.44
C MET A 20 0.41 -4.77 -7.35
N GLY A 21 -0.69 -5.45 -7.02
CA GLY A 21 -1.24 -6.49 -7.90
C GLY A 21 -1.70 -5.88 -9.22
N LYS A 22 -1.43 -6.55 -10.35
CA LYS A 22 -1.69 -6.03 -11.70
C LYS A 22 -3.11 -5.48 -11.90
N ALA A 23 -4.14 -6.21 -11.48
CA ALA A 23 -5.53 -5.76 -11.62
C ALA A 23 -5.84 -4.51 -10.77
N GLN A 24 -5.22 -4.39 -9.59
CA GLN A 24 -5.35 -3.21 -8.74
C GLN A 24 -4.60 -2.01 -9.35
N PHE A 25 -3.42 -2.26 -9.92
CA PHE A 25 -2.65 -1.23 -10.62
C PHE A 25 -3.40 -0.68 -11.83
N GLU A 26 -3.98 -1.55 -12.68
CA GLU A 26 -4.77 -1.12 -13.83
C GLU A 26 -5.95 -0.21 -13.43
N LEU A 27 -6.55 -0.45 -12.26
CA LEU A 27 -7.65 0.36 -11.74
C LEU A 27 -7.17 1.67 -11.09
N TRP A 28 -6.01 1.70 -10.44
CA TRP A 28 -5.58 2.80 -9.55
C TRP A 28 -4.40 3.63 -10.07
N GLN A 29 -3.76 3.24 -11.18
CA GLN A 29 -2.56 3.91 -11.72
C GLN A 29 -2.74 5.40 -12.09
N HIS A 30 -3.98 5.88 -12.14
CA HIS A 30 -4.31 7.29 -12.40
C HIS A 30 -4.89 8.00 -11.17
N THR A 31 -4.64 7.45 -9.98
CA THR A 31 -5.09 7.99 -8.70
C THR A 31 -3.89 8.41 -7.87
N ASP A 32 -3.94 9.61 -7.29
CA ASP A 32 -2.97 10.03 -6.29
C ASP A 32 -3.23 9.28 -4.97
N LEU A 33 -2.30 8.40 -4.60
CA LEU A 33 -2.38 7.57 -3.41
C LEU A 33 -1.28 7.96 -2.42
N THR A 34 -1.68 8.13 -1.16
CA THR A 34 -0.73 8.26 -0.03
C THR A 34 -0.69 6.95 0.75
N ILE A 35 0.50 6.38 0.90
CA ILE A 35 0.74 5.25 1.81
C ILE A 35 1.12 5.83 3.17
N ASP A 36 0.32 5.52 4.19
CA ASP A 36 0.43 6.12 5.51
C ASP A 36 0.51 5.03 6.59
N VAL A 37 1.08 5.38 7.75
CA VAL A 37 1.20 4.50 8.92
C VAL A 37 0.55 5.16 10.12
N VAL A 38 -0.39 4.46 10.74
CA VAL A 38 -1.17 4.96 11.88
C VAL A 38 -1.14 3.99 13.04
N ASP A 39 -1.47 4.46 14.24
CA ASP A 39 -1.70 3.59 15.39
C ASP A 39 -2.92 2.69 15.15
N GLY A 40 -2.80 1.41 15.53
CA GLY A 40 -3.91 0.47 15.50
C GLY A 40 -3.51 -0.96 15.18
N ARG A 41 -4.53 -1.80 15.03
CA ARG A 41 -4.34 -3.21 14.69
C ARG A 41 -4.02 -3.36 13.20
N GLY A 42 -2.83 -3.87 12.88
CA GLY A 42 -2.43 -4.26 11.53
C GLY A 42 -3.30 -5.37 10.92
N ALA A 43 -3.24 -5.51 9.60
CA ALA A 43 -3.87 -6.63 8.89
C ALA A 43 -3.16 -7.95 9.22
N SER A 44 -3.86 -9.08 9.17
CA SER A 44 -3.42 -10.37 9.76
C SER A 44 -1.99 -10.84 9.41
N PHE A 45 -1.43 -10.43 8.27
CA PHE A 45 -0.10 -10.83 7.80
C PHE A 45 0.91 -9.67 7.71
N SER A 46 0.64 -8.56 8.42
CA SER A 46 1.49 -7.37 8.37
C SER A 46 2.60 -7.41 9.43
N LEU A 47 3.81 -6.95 9.08
CA LEU A 47 5.00 -7.07 9.94
C LEU A 47 4.96 -6.12 11.14
N GLU A 48 4.28 -4.99 11.02
CA GLU A 48 4.20 -3.93 12.02
C GLU A 48 3.19 -4.22 13.15
N ILE A 49 2.46 -5.34 13.10
CA ILE A 49 1.48 -5.71 14.14
C ILE A 49 2.07 -5.62 15.56
N PRO A 50 3.28 -6.15 15.86
CA PRO A 50 3.85 -6.08 17.21
C PRO A 50 4.19 -4.66 17.67
N GLU A 51 4.29 -3.70 16.73
CA GLU A 51 4.57 -2.29 17.02
C GLU A 51 3.30 -1.49 17.30
N GLY A 52 2.12 -2.12 17.25
CA GLY A 52 0.83 -1.44 17.44
C GLY A 52 0.49 -0.47 16.31
N LYS A 53 1.06 -0.69 15.13
CA LYS A 53 0.86 0.12 13.92
C LYS A 53 0.03 -0.61 12.87
N ARG A 54 -0.43 0.14 11.87
CA ARG A 54 -1.00 -0.40 10.63
C ARG A 54 -0.73 0.51 9.44
N PHE A 55 -0.51 -0.08 8.27
CA PHE A 55 -0.52 0.65 7.01
C PHE A 55 -1.94 0.92 6.52
N ILE A 56 -2.13 2.07 5.88
CA ILE A 56 -3.35 2.44 5.16
C ILE A 56 -2.99 3.11 3.84
N VAL A 57 -3.93 3.04 2.89
CA VAL A 57 -3.87 3.78 1.63
C VAL A 57 -4.95 4.85 1.68
N ARG A 58 -4.56 6.11 1.46
CA ARG A 58 -5.47 7.25 1.34
C ARG A 58 -5.52 7.71 -0.11
N SER A 59 -6.65 8.25 -0.52
CA SER A 59 -6.87 8.83 -1.84
C SER A 59 -7.55 10.19 -1.69
N GLU A 60 -7.13 11.17 -2.47
CA GLU A 60 -7.77 12.49 -2.50
C GLU A 60 -9.07 12.48 -3.34
N VAL A 61 -9.27 11.46 -4.19
CA VAL A 61 -10.46 11.35 -5.06
C VAL A 61 -11.74 11.06 -4.28
N CYS A 62 -11.62 10.50 -3.08
CA CYS A 62 -12.75 10.11 -2.22
C CYS A 62 -12.78 10.87 -0.89
N ALA A 63 -12.21 12.08 -0.83
CA ALA A 63 -12.38 12.94 0.34
C ALA A 63 -13.88 13.19 0.54
N VAL A 64 -14.42 12.73 1.68
CA VAL A 64 -15.76 13.07 2.14
C VAL A 64 -15.57 14.22 3.12
N ASP A 65 -16.10 15.40 2.77
CA ASP A 65 -16.14 16.57 3.65
C ASP A 65 -16.90 16.27 4.97
#